data_AF-A0A8S3FSF5-F1
#
_entry.id   AF-A0A8S3FSF5-F1
#
_cell.length_a   1.000
_cell.length_b   1.000
_cell.length_c   1.000
_cell.angle_alpha   90.00
_cell.angle_beta   90.00
_cell.angle_gamma   90.00
#
_symmetry.space_group_name_H-M   'P 1'
#
loop_
_entity.id
_entity.type
_entity.pdbx_description
1 polymer ?
#
loop_
_entity_poly.entity_id
_entity_poly.type
_entity_poly.pdbx_seq_one_letter_code
_entity_poly.pdbx_strand_id
1 'polypeptide(L)'
;MNDIFTLDQAAQQILNQIINERQDFNQQYEALEKQNEDLRSESTTNLETIKDSYVNAIDELNKELNSMKEQFELVAAEKQFLTSELVSRSMAVNGDQIKESIDFASVNAIAEIPLQRTAPVSEQDNEELLQLRENFAILTSQYAQLSESNRAWQEFHQSQVNDFRTKIQDCIQIDGDLSFDAIVQKLVNEITAEREYSNERYQALERVYNDLQSESVQNKQEHLLLKEQFEQVLRDKQSLMGQIENESIMNNHERDTQTIELLNTKLMEQQSEISQLQQNLDSLTAQLDETNHSRQQSELTQLCSLKSILPHSTKMSLDELTQEIISYVNHLTNEMNSLKEKTVLSDEDSQHD
;
A
#
# COMPACT_ATOMS: atom_id res chain seq x y z
N MET A 1 -18.27 -70.42 -0.51
CA MET A 1 -16.79 -70.48 -0.62
C MET A 1 -16.32 -69.11 -0.21
N ASN A 2 -15.87 -68.98 1.03
CA ASN A 2 -15.31 -67.72 1.52
C ASN A 2 -13.86 -67.70 1.08
N ASP A 3 -13.54 -66.83 0.12
CA ASP A 3 -12.16 -66.52 -0.21
C ASP A 3 -11.52 -65.95 1.06
N ILE A 4 -10.70 -66.77 1.70
CA ILE A 4 -9.85 -66.35 2.80
C ILE A 4 -8.81 -65.44 2.16
N PHE A 5 -9.10 -64.15 2.15
CA PHE A 5 -8.16 -63.09 1.79
C PHE A 5 -6.97 -63.25 2.75
N THR A 6 -5.82 -63.70 2.22
CA THR A 6 -4.67 -63.96 3.07
C THR A 6 -4.10 -62.62 3.54
N LEU A 7 -3.56 -62.59 4.76
CA LEU A 7 -2.91 -61.41 5.33
C LEU A 7 -1.85 -60.83 4.38
N ASP A 8 -1.20 -61.71 3.61
CA ASP A 8 -0.21 -61.38 2.59
C ASP A 8 -0.82 -60.58 1.42
N GLN A 9 -2.03 -60.92 0.95
CA GLN A 9 -2.72 -60.16 -0.09
C GLN A 9 -3.16 -58.77 0.40
N ALA A 10 -3.59 -58.66 1.66
CA ALA A 10 -3.94 -57.38 2.27
C ALA A 10 -2.69 -56.49 2.44
N ALA A 11 -1.57 -57.06 2.90
CA ALA A 11 -0.29 -56.35 3.01
C ALA A 11 0.20 -55.86 1.64
N GLN A 12 0.07 -56.68 0.59
CA GLN A 12 0.46 -56.30 -0.77
C GLN A 12 -0.40 -55.16 -1.33
N GLN A 13 -1.71 -55.16 -1.05
CA GLN A 13 -2.60 -54.07 -1.46
C GLN A 13 -2.24 -52.75 -0.76
N ILE A 14 -2.00 -52.79 0.55
CA ILE A 14 -1.59 -51.60 1.32
C ILE A 14 -0.25 -51.06 0.79
N LEU A 15 0.72 -51.94 0.53
CA LEU A 15 2.02 -51.55 0.00
C LEU A 15 1.89 -50.87 -1.37
N ASN A 16 1.10 -51.45 -2.27
CA ASN A 16 0.85 -50.87 -3.60
C ASN A 16 0.13 -49.52 -3.50
N GLN A 17 -0.80 -49.38 -2.57
CA GLN A 17 -1.50 -48.12 -2.36
C GLN A 17 -0.56 -47.03 -1.83
N ILE A 18 0.31 -47.34 -0.86
CA ILE A 18 1.34 -46.41 -0.36
C ILE A 18 2.31 -45.99 -1.47
N ILE A 19 2.71 -46.93 -2.34
CA ILE A 19 3.61 -46.63 -3.47
C ILE A 19 2.93 -45.66 -4.44
N ASN A 20 1.67 -45.90 -4.78
CA ASN A 20 0.91 -45.02 -5.67
C ASN A 20 0.71 -43.63 -5.06
N GLU A 21 0.32 -43.55 -3.78
CA GLU A 21 0.13 -42.27 -3.09
C GLU A 21 1.44 -41.48 -2.99
N ARG A 22 2.58 -42.14 -2.74
CA ARG A 22 3.90 -41.48 -2.79
C ARG A 22 4.27 -40.98 -4.18
N GLN A 23 3.94 -41.75 -5.22
CA GLN A 23 4.24 -41.38 -6.59
C GLN A 23 3.39 -40.18 -7.04
N ASP A 24 2.11 -40.14 -6.66
CA ASP A 24 1.20 -39.02 -6.92
C ASP A 24 1.65 -37.76 -6.16
N PHE A 25 2.03 -37.91 -4.88
CA PHE A 25 2.58 -36.81 -4.09
C PHE A 25 3.86 -36.23 -4.70
N ASN A 26 4.79 -37.08 -5.15
CA ASN A 26 6.01 -36.60 -5.80
C ASN A 26 5.72 -35.82 -7.10
N GLN A 27 4.75 -36.26 -7.91
CA GLN A 27 4.36 -35.54 -9.12
C GLN A 27 3.74 -34.18 -8.79
N GLN A 28 2.91 -34.11 -7.74
CA GLN A 28 2.37 -32.84 -7.26
C GLN A 28 3.47 -31.91 -6.74
N TYR A 29 4.46 -32.45 -6.03
CA TYR A 29 5.60 -31.68 -5.54
C TYR A 29 6.44 -31.10 -6.69
N GLU A 30 6.77 -31.91 -7.70
CA GLU A 30 7.52 -31.45 -8.88
C GLU A 30 6.74 -30.37 -9.66
N ALA A 31 5.43 -30.52 -9.79
CA ALA A 31 4.57 -29.51 -10.44
C ALA A 31 4.58 -28.19 -9.67
N LEU A 32 4.50 -28.24 -8.33
CA LEU A 32 4.53 -27.07 -7.48
C LEU A 32 5.91 -26.38 -7.50
N GLU A 33 7.00 -27.16 -7.51
CA GLU A 33 8.36 -26.64 -7.60
C GLU A 33 8.57 -25.91 -8.93
N LYS A 34 8.09 -26.48 -10.03
CA LYS A 34 8.12 -25.83 -11.35
C LYS A 34 7.32 -24.52 -11.38
N GLN A 35 6.11 -24.52 -10.82
CA GLN A 35 5.28 -23.32 -10.76
C GLN A 35 5.94 -22.20 -9.93
N ASN A 36 6.60 -22.55 -8.83
CA ASN A 36 7.34 -21.58 -8.02
C ASN A 36 8.55 -20.98 -8.78
N GLU A 37 9.24 -21.79 -9.59
CA GLU A 37 10.34 -21.29 -10.42
C GLU A 37 9.85 -20.34 -11.52
N ASP A 38 8.73 -20.68 -12.18
CA ASP A 38 8.10 -19.81 -13.18
C ASP A 38 7.66 -18.47 -12.57
N LEU A 39 7.05 -18.49 -11.37
CA LEU A 39 6.67 -17.26 -10.65
C LEU A 39 7.87 -16.41 -10.22
N ARG A 40 8.97 -17.03 -9.79
CA ARG A 40 10.21 -16.31 -9.47
C ARG A 40 10.81 -15.63 -10.70
N SER A 41 10.82 -16.33 -11.83
CA SER A 41 11.27 -15.80 -13.13
C SER A 41 10.43 -14.60 -13.58
N GLU A 42 9.11 -14.73 -13.51
CA GLU A 42 8.17 -13.67 -13.89
C GLU A 42 8.30 -12.45 -12.97
N SER A 43 8.38 -12.65 -11.65
CA SER A 43 8.59 -11.57 -10.70
C SER A 43 9.89 -10.81 -10.95
N THR A 44 10.96 -11.51 -11.34
CA THR A 44 12.27 -10.90 -11.63
C THR A 44 12.19 -10.05 -12.89
N THR A 45 11.49 -10.53 -13.92
CA THR A 45 11.31 -9.82 -15.20
C THR A 45 10.43 -8.58 -15.03
N ASN A 46 9.36 -8.67 -14.25
CA ASN A 46 8.49 -7.54 -13.95
C ASN A 46 9.23 -6.45 -13.15
N LEU A 47 10.06 -6.84 -12.19
CA LEU A 47 10.90 -5.90 -11.43
C LEU A 47 11.89 -5.15 -12.33
N GLU A 48 12.57 -5.84 -13.26
CA GLU A 48 13.51 -5.20 -14.18
C GLU A 48 12.77 -4.23 -15.12
N THR A 49 11.59 -4.61 -15.60
CA THR A 49 10.75 -3.75 -16.46
C THR A 49 10.30 -2.48 -15.74
N ILE A 50 9.87 -2.62 -14.48
CA ILE A 50 9.48 -1.47 -13.63
C ILE A 50 10.68 -0.56 -13.38
N LYS A 51 11.83 -1.14 -13.08
CA LYS A 51 13.08 -0.39 -12.84
C LYS A 51 13.50 0.40 -14.09
N ASP A 52 13.45 -0.22 -15.27
CA ASP A 52 13.76 0.45 -16.53
C ASP A 52 12.77 1.60 -16.81
N SER A 53 11.49 1.42 -16.51
CA SER A 53 10.48 2.48 -16.62
C SER A 53 10.78 3.66 -15.69
N TYR A 54 11.21 3.41 -14.45
CA TYR A 54 11.57 4.48 -13.51
C TYR A 54 12.84 5.22 -13.95
N VAL A 55 13.84 4.50 -14.45
CA VAL A 55 15.07 5.11 -14.98
C VAL A 55 14.74 6.05 -16.14
N ASN A 56 13.92 5.60 -17.09
CA ASN A 56 13.51 6.43 -18.22
C ASN A 56 12.73 7.68 -17.77
N ALA A 57 11.79 7.54 -16.83
CA ALA A 57 11.03 8.68 -16.30
C ALA A 57 11.93 9.70 -15.59
N ILE A 58 12.95 9.24 -14.84
CA ILE A 58 13.93 10.11 -14.20
C ILE A 58 14.76 10.87 -15.24
N ASP A 59 15.19 10.20 -16.31
CA ASP A 59 15.95 10.83 -17.39
C ASP A 59 15.13 11.91 -18.13
N GLU A 60 13.84 11.65 -18.36
CA GLU A 60 12.93 12.60 -18.98
C GLU A 60 12.71 13.84 -18.10
N LEU A 61 12.46 13.64 -16.80
CA LEU A 61 12.32 14.73 -15.84
C LEU A 61 13.60 15.56 -15.70
N ASN A 62 14.77 14.91 -15.71
CA ASN A 62 16.05 15.62 -15.69
C ASN A 62 16.26 16.48 -16.94
N LYS A 63 15.80 16.01 -18.10
CA LYS A 63 15.85 16.77 -19.35
C LYS A 63 14.93 17.99 -19.30
N GLU A 64 13.71 17.84 -18.79
CA GLU A 64 12.77 18.95 -18.59
C GLU A 64 13.30 19.98 -17.60
N LEU A 65 13.86 19.53 -16.47
CA LEU A 65 14.44 20.40 -15.46
C LEU A 65 15.59 21.24 -16.03
N ASN A 66 16.47 20.63 -16.83
CA ASN A 66 17.56 21.35 -17.48
C ASN A 66 17.03 22.38 -18.48
N SER A 67 16.02 22.04 -19.28
CA SER A 67 15.36 22.98 -20.20
C SER A 67 14.75 24.17 -19.45
N MET A 68 14.05 23.92 -18.34
CA MET A 68 13.45 24.97 -17.52
C MET A 68 14.52 25.88 -16.90
N LYS A 69 15.64 25.30 -16.46
CA LYS A 69 16.77 26.07 -15.92
C LYS A 69 17.37 27.02 -16.97
N GLU A 70 17.55 26.56 -18.21
CA GLU A 70 18.01 27.41 -19.32
C GLU A 70 17.02 28.55 -19.60
N GLN A 71 15.71 28.27 -19.60
CA GLN A 71 14.69 29.33 -19.77
C GLN A 71 14.72 30.35 -18.64
N PHE A 72 14.91 29.90 -17.40
CA PHE A 72 15.01 30.80 -16.24
C PHE A 72 16.24 31.70 -16.33
N GLU A 73 17.39 31.17 -16.79
CA GLU A 73 18.59 31.96 -17.03
C GLU A 73 18.38 33.03 -18.12
N LEU A 74 17.65 32.71 -19.19
CA LEU A 74 17.28 33.68 -20.24
C LEU A 74 16.40 34.80 -19.68
N VAL A 75 15.36 34.47 -18.92
CA VAL A 75 14.47 35.46 -18.29
C VAL A 75 15.22 36.33 -17.29
N ALA A 76 16.14 35.75 -16.51
CA ALA A 76 16.97 36.51 -15.59
C ALA A 76 17.87 37.52 -16.32
N ALA A 77 18.45 37.13 -17.46
CA ALA A 77 19.24 38.03 -18.31
C ALA A 77 18.39 39.16 -18.90
N GLU A 78 17.19 38.85 -19.40
CA GLU A 78 16.25 39.84 -19.94
C GLU A 78 15.80 40.85 -18.87
N LYS A 79 15.47 40.36 -17.67
CA LYS A 79 15.14 41.22 -16.53
C LYS A 79 16.28 42.18 -16.19
N GLN A 80 17.53 41.69 -16.20
CA GLN A 80 18.70 42.53 -15.92
C GLN A 80 18.90 43.59 -17.00
N PHE A 81 18.68 43.23 -18.27
CA PHE A 81 18.71 44.16 -19.40
C PHE A 81 17.64 45.26 -19.25
N LEU A 82 16.38 44.88 -19.05
CA LEU A 82 15.26 45.83 -18.89
C LEU A 82 15.46 46.75 -17.68
N THR A 83 15.98 46.22 -16.57
CA THR A 83 16.29 47.02 -15.38
C THR A 83 17.35 48.07 -15.69
N SER A 84 18.40 47.69 -16.43
CA SER A 84 19.48 48.59 -16.84
C SER A 84 18.98 49.68 -17.80
N GLU A 85 18.09 49.32 -18.72
CA GLU A 85 17.47 50.27 -19.66
C GLU A 85 16.51 51.24 -18.94
N LEU A 86 15.71 50.75 -17.99
CA LEU A 86 14.80 51.59 -17.21
C LEU A 86 15.56 52.60 -16.36
N VAL A 87 16.66 52.18 -15.71
CA VAL A 87 17.55 53.08 -14.95
C VAL A 87 18.15 54.14 -15.88
N SER A 88 18.61 53.74 -17.08
CA SER A 88 19.16 54.67 -18.07
C SER A 88 18.12 55.69 -18.54
N ARG A 89 16.88 55.26 -18.81
CA ARG A 89 15.76 56.16 -19.19
C ARG A 89 15.32 57.05 -18.03
N SER A 90 15.29 56.56 -16.80
CA SER A 90 14.97 57.35 -15.61
C SER A 90 16.00 58.46 -15.36
N MET A 91 17.29 58.18 -15.59
CA MET A 91 18.33 59.22 -15.54
C MET A 91 18.20 60.25 -16.67
N ALA A 92 17.62 59.88 -17.82
CA ALA A 92 17.34 60.81 -18.92
C ALA A 92 16.09 61.70 -18.67
N VAL A 93 15.17 61.27 -17.80
CA VAL A 93 13.89 61.97 -17.52
C VAL A 93 13.95 62.87 -16.28
N ASN A 94 14.98 62.77 -15.42
CA ASN A 94 15.14 63.63 -14.25
C ASN A 94 15.94 64.92 -14.52
N GLY A 95 15.44 65.71 -15.45
CA GLY A 95 15.78 67.13 -15.60
C GLY A 95 14.50 67.98 -15.47
N ASP A 96 14.15 68.31 -14.23
CA ASP A 96 13.11 69.26 -13.80
C ASP A 96 11.62 68.85 -13.87
N GLN A 97 10.96 68.96 -12.69
CA GLN A 97 9.51 68.85 -12.42
C GLN A 97 9.01 67.38 -12.33
N ILE A 98 8.53 66.87 -11.20
CA ILE A 98 7.34 67.28 -10.44
C ILE A 98 7.54 66.82 -8.98
N LYS A 99 7.32 67.73 -8.04
CA LYS A 99 7.30 67.45 -6.60
C LYS A 99 6.03 68.09 -6.02
N GLU A 100 4.88 67.48 -6.28
CA GLU A 100 3.65 67.84 -5.57
C GLU A 100 2.71 66.65 -5.47
N SER A 101 2.30 66.37 -4.24
CA SER A 101 1.39 65.29 -3.85
C SER A 101 0.00 65.52 -4.44
N ILE A 102 -0.53 64.53 -5.16
CA ILE A 102 -1.93 64.54 -5.61
C ILE A 102 -2.76 63.70 -4.62
N ASP A 103 -3.66 64.37 -3.92
CA ASP A 103 -4.66 63.81 -3.02
C ASP A 103 -5.87 63.29 -3.84
N PHE A 104 -6.24 62.03 -3.65
CA PHE A 104 -7.08 61.24 -4.57
C PHE A 104 -8.61 61.50 -4.46
N ALA A 105 -9.05 62.46 -3.65
CA ALA A 105 -10.47 62.66 -3.33
C ALA A 105 -11.25 63.56 -4.31
N SER A 106 -10.60 64.23 -5.27
CA SER A 106 -11.25 65.26 -6.11
C SER A 106 -11.66 64.81 -7.53
N VAL A 107 -11.47 63.54 -7.91
CA VAL A 107 -11.63 63.11 -9.32
C VAL A 107 -13.09 62.88 -9.75
N ASN A 108 -14.04 62.75 -8.81
CA ASN A 108 -15.46 62.50 -9.14
C ASN A 108 -16.33 63.75 -9.40
N ALA A 109 -15.75 64.96 -9.44
CA ALA A 109 -16.51 66.21 -9.60
C ALA A 109 -16.23 66.99 -10.90
N ILE A 110 -15.66 66.36 -11.94
CA ILE A 110 -15.36 67.00 -13.24
C ILE A 110 -16.25 66.47 -14.36
N ALA A 111 -17.51 66.14 -14.05
CA ALA A 111 -18.57 66.10 -15.03
C ALA A 111 -19.41 67.37 -14.83
N GLU A 112 -19.51 68.22 -15.86
CA GLU A 112 -20.26 69.49 -15.92
C GLU A 112 -19.52 70.76 -15.46
N ILE A 113 -18.69 71.32 -16.35
CA ILE A 113 -18.43 72.76 -16.39
C ILE A 113 -18.68 73.28 -17.82
N PRO A 114 -19.50 74.33 -18.03
CA PRO A 114 -19.75 74.92 -19.34
C PRO A 114 -18.50 75.69 -19.83
N LEU A 115 -18.05 75.39 -21.05
CA LEU A 115 -16.96 76.10 -21.73
C LEU A 115 -17.37 77.55 -22.08
N GLN A 116 -16.97 78.52 -21.28
CA GLN A 116 -16.79 79.91 -21.75
C GLN A 116 -15.37 80.07 -22.30
N ARG A 117 -15.26 80.15 -23.63
CA ARG A 117 -14.03 80.43 -24.37
C ARG A 117 -13.64 81.90 -24.25
N THR A 118 -12.45 82.18 -23.73
CA THR A 118 -11.75 83.46 -23.96
C THR A 118 -10.24 83.24 -24.12
N ALA A 119 -9.81 82.78 -25.31
CA ALA A 119 -8.50 83.03 -25.94
C ALA A 119 -8.40 82.18 -27.23
N PRO A 120 -7.64 82.60 -28.27
CA PRO A 120 -7.34 81.71 -29.39
C PRO A 120 -6.38 80.63 -28.89
N VAL A 121 -6.91 79.44 -28.61
CA VAL A 121 -6.13 78.24 -28.30
C VAL A 121 -5.35 77.88 -29.56
N SER A 122 -4.04 77.68 -29.44
CA SER A 122 -3.23 77.24 -30.58
C SER A 122 -3.70 75.83 -31.00
N GLU A 123 -3.67 75.51 -32.30
CA GLU A 123 -4.13 74.19 -32.77
C GLU A 123 -3.41 73.03 -32.07
N GLN A 124 -2.14 73.26 -31.69
CA GLN A 124 -1.30 72.32 -30.97
C GLN A 124 -1.80 72.02 -29.54
N ASP A 125 -2.22 73.04 -28.78
CA ASP A 125 -2.75 72.84 -27.42
C ASP A 125 -4.08 72.06 -27.44
N ASN A 126 -4.85 72.20 -28.52
CA ASN A 126 -6.12 71.48 -28.69
C ASN A 126 -5.91 70.02 -29.13
N GLU A 127 -4.87 69.75 -29.91
CA GLU A 127 -4.42 68.40 -30.29
C GLU A 127 -3.91 67.62 -29.07
N GLU A 128 -3.07 68.25 -28.23
CA GLU A 128 -2.56 67.64 -26.98
C GLU A 128 -3.69 67.33 -25.99
N LEU A 129 -4.69 68.23 -25.87
CA LEU A 129 -5.85 68.02 -25.02
C LEU A 129 -6.76 66.89 -25.53
N LEU A 130 -6.85 66.70 -26.85
CA LEU A 130 -7.57 65.57 -27.44
C LEU A 130 -6.81 64.24 -27.21
N GLN A 131 -5.50 64.21 -27.41
CA GLN A 131 -4.67 63.04 -27.12
C GLN A 131 -4.72 62.65 -25.63
N LEU A 132 -4.70 63.61 -24.72
CA LEU A 132 -4.79 63.33 -23.29
C LEU A 132 -6.16 62.74 -22.91
N ARG A 133 -7.24 63.22 -23.52
CA ARG A 133 -8.59 62.65 -23.33
C ARG A 133 -8.67 61.22 -23.86
N GLU A 134 -8.07 60.96 -25.02
CA GLU A 134 -8.01 59.63 -25.62
C GLU A 134 -7.17 58.67 -24.76
N ASN A 135 -5.98 59.09 -24.32
CA ASN A 135 -5.14 58.32 -23.41
C ASN A 135 -5.83 58.03 -22.07
N PHE A 136 -6.56 59.00 -21.51
CA PHE A 136 -7.31 58.80 -20.26
C PHE A 136 -8.46 57.81 -20.45
N ALA A 137 -9.16 57.86 -21.59
CA ALA A 137 -10.21 56.88 -21.92
C ALA A 137 -9.63 55.47 -22.10
N ILE A 138 -8.48 55.35 -22.77
CA ILE A 138 -7.75 54.07 -22.92
C ILE A 138 -7.33 53.53 -21.56
N LEU A 139 -6.74 54.36 -20.70
CA LEU A 139 -6.27 53.94 -19.37
C LEU A 139 -7.42 53.53 -18.46
N THR A 140 -8.55 54.25 -18.52
CA THR A 140 -9.78 53.91 -17.78
C THR A 140 -10.33 52.55 -18.24
N SER A 141 -10.33 52.29 -19.55
CA SER A 141 -10.74 51.01 -20.12
C SER A 141 -9.83 49.86 -19.68
N GLN A 142 -8.51 50.07 -19.74
CA GLN A 142 -7.51 49.09 -19.29
C GLN A 142 -7.64 48.77 -17.80
N TYR A 143 -7.90 49.79 -16.96
CA TYR A 143 -8.13 49.59 -15.54
C TYR A 143 -9.41 48.80 -15.27
N ALA A 144 -10.49 49.08 -15.98
CA ALA A 144 -11.73 48.32 -15.87
C ALA A 144 -11.54 46.85 -16.27
N GLN A 145 -10.81 46.58 -17.36
CA GLN A 145 -10.46 45.22 -17.78
C GLN A 145 -9.60 44.50 -16.74
N LEU A 146 -8.60 45.17 -16.17
CA LEU A 146 -7.74 44.59 -15.14
C LEU A 146 -8.52 44.28 -13.85
N SER A 147 -9.41 45.19 -13.44
CA SER A 147 -10.27 44.98 -12.27
C SER A 147 -11.19 43.78 -12.46
N GLU A 148 -11.76 43.64 -13.66
CA GLU A 148 -12.65 42.52 -13.99
C GLU A 148 -11.89 41.19 -14.07
N SER A 149 -10.69 41.19 -14.66
CA SER A 149 -9.81 40.03 -14.69
C SER A 149 -9.39 39.60 -13.27
N ASN A 150 -9.09 40.56 -12.39
CA ASN A 150 -8.76 40.27 -10.99
C ASN A 150 -9.95 39.68 -10.22
N ARG A 151 -11.18 40.17 -10.48
CA ARG A 151 -12.41 39.61 -9.92
C ARG A 151 -12.64 38.17 -10.38
N ALA A 152 -12.55 37.92 -11.69
CA ALA A 152 -12.70 36.58 -12.26
C ALA A 152 -11.67 35.59 -11.70
N TRP A 153 -10.41 36.03 -11.51
CA TRP A 153 -9.38 35.21 -10.89
C TRP A 153 -9.71 34.85 -9.43
N GLN A 154 -10.22 35.80 -8.65
CA GLN A 154 -10.64 35.55 -7.26
C GLN A 154 -11.81 34.55 -7.19
N GLU A 155 -12.80 34.71 -8.07
CA GLU A 155 -13.95 33.79 -8.15
C GLU A 155 -13.52 32.37 -8.55
N PHE A 156 -12.64 32.26 -9.56
CA PHE A 156 -12.07 30.98 -9.98
C PHE A 156 -11.27 30.32 -8.85
N HIS A 157 -10.36 31.06 -8.20
CA HIS A 157 -9.58 30.56 -7.08
C HIS A 157 -10.49 30.05 -5.94
N GLN A 158 -11.54 30.80 -5.61
CA GLN A 158 -12.49 30.38 -4.58
C GLN A 158 -13.28 29.12 -4.97
N SER A 159 -13.66 28.98 -6.25
CA SER A 159 -14.29 27.77 -6.77
C SER A 159 -13.37 26.56 -6.61
N GLN A 160 -12.10 26.69 -7.03
CA GLN A 160 -11.11 25.61 -6.93
C GLN A 160 -10.89 25.16 -5.48
N VAL A 161 -10.85 26.10 -4.52
CA VAL A 161 -10.74 25.79 -3.09
C VAL A 161 -11.99 25.04 -2.58
N ASN A 162 -13.19 25.44 -3.02
CA ASN A 162 -14.43 24.79 -2.63
C ASN A 162 -14.56 23.39 -3.23
N ASP A 163 -14.16 23.21 -4.49
CA ASP A 163 -14.15 21.91 -5.17
C ASP A 163 -13.16 20.96 -4.50
N PHE A 164 -11.95 21.45 -4.18
CA PHE A 164 -10.97 20.70 -3.42
C PHE A 164 -11.52 20.28 -2.06
N ARG A 165 -12.11 21.22 -1.30
CA ARG A 165 -12.73 20.94 0.00
C ARG A 165 -13.80 19.86 -0.10
N THR A 166 -14.70 19.95 -1.09
CA THR A 166 -15.77 18.98 -1.28
C THR A 166 -15.22 17.58 -1.55
N LYS A 167 -14.19 17.47 -2.41
CA LYS A 167 -13.59 16.17 -2.78
C LYS A 167 -12.92 15.44 -1.62
N ILE A 168 -12.39 16.17 -0.64
CA ILE A 168 -11.65 15.59 0.49
C ILE A 168 -12.47 15.53 1.78
N GLN A 169 -13.69 16.09 1.79
CA GLN A 169 -14.56 16.14 2.97
C GLN A 169 -14.97 14.74 3.45
N ASP A 170 -15.04 13.77 2.54
CA ASP A 170 -15.29 12.36 2.88
C ASP A 170 -14.08 11.69 3.53
N CYS A 171 -12.88 12.21 3.28
CA CYS A 171 -11.62 11.67 3.81
C CYS A 171 -11.22 12.32 5.14
N ILE A 172 -11.46 13.63 5.29
CA ILE A 172 -11.12 14.41 6.48
C ILE A 172 -12.23 15.40 6.79
N GLN A 173 -12.65 15.47 8.06
CA GLN A 173 -13.60 16.49 8.49
C GLN A 173 -12.95 17.88 8.40
N ILE A 174 -13.50 18.74 7.55
CA ILE A 174 -13.01 20.11 7.34
C ILE A 174 -14.10 21.08 7.77
N ASP A 175 -13.77 21.97 8.71
CA ASP A 175 -14.60 23.12 9.04
C ASP A 175 -14.58 24.14 7.90
N GLY A 176 -15.74 24.76 7.62
CA GLY A 176 -15.97 25.64 6.48
C GLY A 176 -15.06 26.88 6.41
N ASP A 177 -14.46 27.27 7.53
CA ASP A 177 -13.67 28.51 7.66
C ASP A 177 -12.15 28.31 7.50
N LEU A 178 -11.68 27.08 7.24
CA LEU A 178 -10.25 26.80 7.11
C LEU A 178 -9.70 27.31 5.76
N SER A 179 -8.54 27.99 5.79
CA SER A 179 -7.83 28.37 4.57
C SER A 179 -7.33 27.15 3.81
N PHE A 180 -7.07 27.30 2.51
CA PHE A 180 -6.55 26.22 1.67
C PHE A 180 -5.27 25.59 2.25
N ASP A 181 -4.30 26.41 2.66
CA ASP A 181 -3.06 25.93 3.27
C ASP A 181 -3.29 25.13 4.56
N ALA A 182 -4.25 25.57 5.38
CA ALA A 182 -4.61 24.86 6.62
C ALA A 182 -5.29 23.51 6.34
N ILE A 183 -6.10 23.44 5.28
CA ILE A 183 -6.72 22.20 4.82
C ILE A 183 -5.65 21.22 4.33
N VAL A 184 -4.71 21.68 3.50
CA VAL A 184 -3.61 20.86 2.99
C VAL A 184 -2.75 20.35 4.14
N GLN A 185 -2.40 21.21 5.11
CA GLN A 185 -1.60 20.80 6.26
C GLN A 185 -2.33 19.75 7.12
N LYS A 186 -3.64 19.91 7.31
CA LYS A 186 -4.46 18.91 8.03
C LYS A 186 -4.45 17.56 7.31
N LEU A 187 -4.60 17.56 5.98
CA LEU A 187 -4.54 16.34 5.17
C LEU A 187 -3.18 15.65 5.29
N VAL A 188 -2.08 16.39 5.22
CA VAL A 188 -0.72 15.85 5.40
C VAL A 188 -0.56 15.21 6.77
N ASN A 189 -1.03 15.88 7.83
CA ASN A 189 -0.93 15.36 9.18
C ASN A 189 -1.73 14.05 9.35
N GLU A 190 -2.94 13.98 8.79
CA GLU A 190 -3.77 12.78 8.87
C GLU A 190 -3.14 11.60 8.12
N ILE A 191 -2.60 11.84 6.92
CA ILE A 191 -1.90 10.80 6.13
C ILE A 191 -0.66 10.30 6.87
N THR A 192 0.10 11.19 7.50
CA THR A 192 1.28 10.80 8.29
C THR A 192 0.87 9.97 9.49
N ALA A 193 -0.16 10.38 10.24
CA ALA A 193 -0.67 9.64 11.39
C ALA A 193 -1.17 8.24 11.00
N GLU A 194 -1.91 8.12 9.90
CA GLU A 194 -2.42 6.83 9.41
C GLU A 194 -1.26 5.91 8.97
N ARG A 195 -0.21 6.46 8.35
CA ARG A 195 1.00 5.69 8.00
C ARG A 195 1.73 5.18 9.23
N GLU A 196 1.88 6.01 10.25
CA GLU A 196 2.51 5.61 11.52
C GLU A 196 1.71 4.50 12.21
N TYR A 197 0.38 4.68 12.33
CA TYR A 197 -0.51 3.67 12.91
C TYR A 197 -0.48 2.34 12.15
N SER A 198 -0.51 2.39 10.81
CA SER A 198 -0.41 1.21 9.96
C SER A 198 0.93 0.49 10.15
N ASN A 199 2.05 1.24 10.20
CA ASN A 199 3.38 0.69 10.41
C ASN A 199 3.53 0.00 11.77
N GLU A 200 3.01 0.61 12.84
CA GLU A 200 2.98 -0.01 14.17
C GLU A 200 2.21 -1.34 14.15
N ARG A 201 1.08 -1.38 13.44
CA ARG A 201 0.26 -2.57 13.31
C ARG A 201 0.95 -3.68 12.51
N TYR A 202 1.69 -3.34 11.44
CA TYR A 202 2.52 -4.29 10.70
C TYR A 202 3.63 -4.88 11.57
N GLN A 203 4.34 -4.05 12.34
CA GLN A 203 5.38 -4.52 13.26
C GLN A 203 4.81 -5.43 14.36
N ALA A 204 3.61 -5.12 14.88
CA ALA A 204 2.94 -5.99 15.83
C ALA A 204 2.59 -7.35 15.23
N LEU A 205 2.12 -7.37 13.97
CA LEU A 205 1.83 -8.61 13.26
C LEU A 205 3.09 -9.45 13.01
N GLU A 206 4.19 -8.80 12.64
CA GLU A 206 5.48 -9.45 12.42
C GLU A 206 6.03 -10.10 13.70
N ARG A 207 5.87 -9.44 14.86
CA ARG A 207 6.22 -10.05 16.16
C ARG A 207 5.40 -11.31 16.43
N VAL A 208 4.07 -11.24 16.27
CA VAL A 208 3.18 -12.39 16.46
C VAL A 208 3.54 -13.54 15.51
N TYR A 209 3.86 -13.23 14.25
CA TYR A 209 4.28 -14.23 13.27
C TYR A 209 5.58 -14.92 13.69
N ASN A 210 6.58 -14.16 14.12
CA ASN A 210 7.86 -14.70 14.58
C ASN A 210 7.69 -15.54 15.86
N ASP A 211 6.83 -15.12 16.80
CA ASP A 211 6.52 -15.87 18.01
C ASP A 211 5.87 -17.23 17.68
N LEU A 212 4.87 -17.24 16.78
CA LEU A 212 4.22 -18.47 16.31
C LEU A 212 5.19 -19.41 15.59
N GLN A 213 6.11 -18.85 14.80
CA GLN A 213 7.13 -19.65 14.11
C GLN A 213 8.10 -20.29 15.11
N SER A 214 8.51 -19.54 16.15
CA SER A 214 9.35 -20.05 17.23
C SER A 214 8.67 -21.18 18.00
N GLU A 215 7.40 -20.99 18.36
CA GLU A 215 6.61 -21.98 19.09
C GLU A 215 6.39 -23.26 18.27
N SER A 216 6.17 -23.14 16.95
CA SER A 216 6.08 -24.28 16.04
C SER A 216 7.39 -25.09 15.99
N VAL A 217 8.54 -24.41 15.95
CA VAL A 217 9.85 -25.07 15.94
C VAL A 217 10.09 -25.80 17.26
N GLN A 218 9.76 -25.17 18.39
CA GLN A 218 9.93 -25.77 19.71
C GLN A 218 9.03 -27.00 19.89
N ASN A 219 7.75 -26.92 19.53
CA ASN A 219 6.83 -28.06 19.58
C ASN A 219 7.30 -29.23 18.71
N LYS A 220 7.91 -28.94 17.55
CA LYS A 220 8.48 -29.98 16.69
C LYS A 220 9.69 -30.67 17.32
N GLN A 221 10.53 -29.93 18.04
CA GLN A 221 11.67 -30.48 18.78
C GLN A 221 11.22 -31.34 19.95
N GLU A 222 10.22 -30.90 20.72
CA GLU A 222 9.64 -31.68 21.82
C GLU A 222 9.01 -32.99 21.33
N HIS A 223 8.27 -32.96 20.23
CA HIS A 223 7.74 -34.17 19.60
C HIS A 223 8.86 -35.13 19.16
N LEU A 224 9.97 -34.61 18.62
CA LEU A 224 11.11 -35.43 18.20
C LEU A 224 11.75 -36.13 19.40
N LEU A 225 11.95 -35.41 20.51
CA LEU A 225 12.51 -35.94 21.76
C LEU A 225 11.61 -37.03 22.34
N LEU A 226 10.29 -36.79 22.38
CA LEU A 226 9.32 -37.75 22.90
C LEU A 226 9.30 -39.03 22.04
N LYS A 227 9.43 -38.88 20.72
CA LYS A 227 9.54 -40.02 19.80
C LYS A 227 10.81 -40.84 20.06
N GLU A 228 11.97 -40.20 20.23
CA GLU A 228 13.22 -40.91 20.55
C GLU A 228 13.13 -41.66 21.89
N GLN A 229 12.51 -41.04 22.90
CA GLN A 229 12.25 -41.69 24.19
C GLN A 229 11.34 -42.92 24.04
N PHE A 230 10.26 -42.81 23.27
CA PHE A 230 9.36 -43.93 23.01
C PHE A 230 10.07 -45.08 22.28
N GLU A 231 10.87 -44.77 21.26
CA GLU A 231 11.66 -45.78 20.55
C GLU A 231 12.71 -46.46 21.45
N GLN A 232 13.30 -45.72 22.39
CA GLN A 232 14.23 -46.29 23.37
C GLN A 232 13.53 -47.28 24.31
N VAL A 233 12.35 -46.93 24.83
CA VAL A 233 11.55 -47.82 25.68
C VAL A 233 11.19 -49.11 24.92
N LEU A 234 10.86 -49.01 23.63
CA LEU A 234 10.60 -50.19 22.80
C LEU A 234 11.81 -51.10 22.66
N ARG A 235 13.01 -50.54 22.45
CA ARG A 235 14.27 -51.31 22.40
C ARG A 235 14.55 -52.01 23.73
N ASP A 236 14.37 -51.31 24.84
CA ASP A 236 14.62 -51.86 26.18
C ASP A 236 13.64 -52.98 26.51
N LYS A 237 12.35 -52.82 26.16
CA LYS A 237 11.33 -53.86 26.29
C LYS A 237 11.68 -55.12 25.49
N GLN A 238 12.12 -54.96 24.23
CA GLN A 238 12.54 -56.09 23.39
C GLN A 238 13.76 -56.80 23.98
N SER A 239 14.73 -56.06 24.51
CA SER A 239 15.91 -56.62 25.17
C SER A 239 15.53 -57.43 26.42
N LEU A 240 14.64 -56.88 27.26
CA LEU A 240 14.10 -57.55 28.45
C LEU A 240 13.35 -58.84 28.11
N MET A 241 12.51 -58.83 27.07
CA MET A 241 11.86 -60.08 26.61
C MET A 241 12.87 -61.16 26.23
N GLY A 242 13.94 -60.80 25.50
CA GLY A 242 14.99 -61.74 25.14
C GLY A 242 15.80 -62.25 26.34
N GLN A 243 15.94 -61.44 27.40
CA GLN A 243 16.56 -61.88 28.66
C GLN A 243 15.66 -62.85 29.42
N ILE A 244 14.35 -62.57 29.50
CA ILE A 244 13.36 -63.44 30.15
C ILE A 244 13.29 -64.80 29.45
N GLU A 245 13.27 -64.83 28.11
CA GLU A 245 13.29 -66.09 27.35
C GLU A 245 14.55 -66.91 27.62
N ASN A 246 15.72 -66.27 27.65
CA ASN A 246 16.98 -66.95 27.93
C ASN A 246 17.08 -67.45 29.38
N GLU A 247 16.59 -66.70 30.37
CA GLU A 247 16.55 -67.14 31.78
C GLU A 247 15.53 -68.25 32.00
N SER A 248 14.37 -68.21 31.34
CA SER A 248 13.37 -69.27 31.36
C SER A 248 13.88 -70.62 30.81
N ILE A 249 14.95 -70.60 30.02
CA ILE A 249 15.56 -71.80 29.42
C ILE A 249 16.67 -72.39 30.33
N MET A 250 17.20 -71.65 31.32
CA MET A 250 18.51 -71.96 31.91
C MET A 250 18.61 -72.42 33.38
N ASN A 251 17.66 -72.35 34.33
CA ASN A 251 17.92 -72.96 35.68
C ASN A 251 16.76 -73.13 36.71
N ASN A 252 17.13 -73.86 37.78
CA ASN A 252 16.36 -74.51 38.88
C ASN A 252 15.45 -73.66 39.81
N HIS A 253 14.38 -74.36 40.22
CA HIS A 253 13.10 -74.01 40.85
C HIS A 253 12.97 -73.08 42.09
N GLU A 254 14.02 -72.48 42.66
CA GLU A 254 13.86 -71.77 43.96
C GLU A 254 14.44 -70.35 44.03
N ARG A 255 15.22 -69.91 43.02
CA ARG A 255 15.56 -68.48 42.82
C ARG A 255 14.58 -67.73 41.90
N ASP A 256 13.67 -68.47 41.27
CA ASP A 256 12.83 -67.98 40.16
C ASP A 256 11.67 -67.10 40.62
N THR A 257 11.06 -67.37 41.78
CA THR A 257 9.82 -66.67 42.16
C THR A 257 10.06 -65.18 42.46
N GLN A 258 11.13 -64.84 43.18
CA GLN A 258 11.45 -63.44 43.52
C GLN A 258 11.94 -62.65 42.30
N THR A 259 12.67 -63.29 41.39
CA THR A 259 13.18 -62.63 40.18
C THR A 259 12.05 -62.39 39.17
N ILE A 260 11.14 -63.36 39.02
CA ILE A 260 9.93 -63.24 38.20
C ILE A 260 8.96 -62.20 38.77
N GLU A 261 8.76 -62.13 40.09
CA GLU A 261 7.94 -61.08 40.71
C GLU A 261 8.51 -59.67 40.48
N LEU A 262 9.83 -59.50 40.61
CA LEU A 262 10.48 -58.21 40.37
C LEU A 262 10.37 -57.80 38.90
N LEU A 263 10.56 -58.74 37.97
CA LEU A 263 10.42 -58.49 36.53
C LEU A 263 8.96 -58.18 36.14
N ASN A 264 7.98 -58.87 36.72
CA ASN A 264 6.56 -58.58 36.50
C ASN A 264 6.16 -57.22 37.06
N THR A 265 6.73 -56.81 38.20
CA THR A 265 6.49 -55.47 38.77
C THR A 265 7.03 -54.39 37.83
N LYS A 266 8.27 -54.55 37.34
CA LYS A 266 8.85 -53.63 36.34
C LYS A 266 8.07 -53.61 35.03
N LEU A 267 7.57 -54.77 34.58
CA LEU A 267 6.74 -54.86 33.38
C LEU A 267 5.42 -54.10 33.58
N MET A 268 4.78 -54.21 34.76
CA MET A 268 3.57 -53.45 35.09
C MET A 268 3.82 -51.94 35.16
N GLU A 269 4.95 -51.52 35.76
CA GLU A 269 5.34 -50.10 35.79
C GLU A 269 5.54 -49.55 34.37
N GLN A 270 6.28 -50.26 33.52
CA GLN A 270 6.45 -49.88 32.11
C GLN A 270 5.12 -49.88 31.34
N GLN A 271 4.23 -50.82 31.61
CA GLN A 271 2.91 -50.86 30.97
C GLN A 271 2.03 -49.67 31.40
N SER A 272 2.14 -49.24 32.66
CA SER A 272 1.48 -48.03 33.16
C SER A 272 2.03 -46.78 32.49
N GLU A 273 3.36 -46.68 32.34
CA GLU A 273 4.02 -45.54 31.71
C GLU A 273 3.67 -45.41 30.22
N ILE A 274 3.63 -46.55 29.50
CA ILE A 274 3.14 -46.60 28.11
C ILE A 274 1.69 -46.11 28.00
N SER A 275 0.83 -46.54 28.91
CA SER A 275 -0.58 -46.14 28.91
C SER A 275 -0.72 -44.63 29.12
N GLN A 276 0.11 -44.05 30.00
CA GLN A 276 0.10 -42.61 30.26
C GLN A 276 0.67 -41.81 29.08
N LEU A 277 1.71 -42.29 28.42
CA LEU A 277 2.24 -41.67 27.21
C LEU A 277 1.25 -41.73 26.04
N GLN A 278 0.51 -42.84 25.88
CA GLN A 278 -0.56 -42.92 24.87
C GLN A 278 -1.68 -41.92 25.16
N GLN A 279 -2.09 -41.78 26.42
CA GLN A 279 -3.09 -40.78 26.80
C GLN A 279 -2.62 -39.35 26.48
N ASN A 280 -1.35 -39.05 26.71
CA ASN A 280 -0.78 -37.74 26.37
C ASN A 280 -0.73 -37.52 24.86
N LEU A 281 -0.38 -38.54 24.08
CA LEU A 281 -0.36 -38.47 22.61
C LEU A 281 -1.77 -38.21 22.05
N ASP A 282 -2.78 -38.90 22.57
CA ASP A 282 -4.18 -38.71 22.16
C ASP A 282 -4.66 -37.28 22.50
N SER A 283 -4.27 -36.76 23.68
CA SER A 283 -4.58 -35.37 24.07
C SER A 283 -3.92 -34.34 23.15
N LEU A 284 -2.65 -34.54 22.79
CA LEU A 284 -1.92 -33.66 21.87
C LEU A 284 -2.51 -33.70 20.46
N THR A 285 -2.92 -34.89 20.00
CA THR A 285 -3.59 -35.06 18.70
C THR A 285 -4.91 -34.28 18.66
N ALA A 286 -5.71 -34.38 19.71
CA ALA A 286 -6.96 -33.62 19.83
C ALA A 286 -6.73 -32.10 19.82
N GLN A 287 -5.69 -31.60 20.52
CA GLN A 287 -5.34 -30.17 20.50
C GLN A 287 -4.88 -29.70 19.12
N LEU A 288 -4.11 -30.53 18.40
CA LEU A 288 -3.68 -30.23 17.04
C LEU A 288 -4.88 -30.13 16.08
N ASP A 289 -5.83 -31.05 16.20
CA ASP A 289 -7.06 -31.04 15.40
C ASP A 289 -7.91 -29.80 15.69
N GLU A 290 -8.06 -29.40 16.96
CA GLU A 290 -8.79 -28.19 17.37
C GLU A 290 -8.13 -26.91 16.85
N THR A 291 -6.79 -26.87 16.87
CA THR A 291 -6.02 -25.73 16.35
C THR A 291 -6.16 -25.63 14.82
N ASN A 292 -6.10 -26.76 14.11
CA ASN A 292 -6.31 -26.81 12.66
C ASN A 292 -7.74 -26.39 12.29
N HIS A 293 -8.74 -26.84 13.04
CA HIS A 293 -10.12 -26.43 12.83
C HIS A 293 -10.31 -24.91 13.03
N SER A 294 -9.73 -24.36 14.09
CA SER A 294 -9.75 -22.92 14.37
C SER A 294 -9.09 -22.11 13.26
N ARG A 295 -7.95 -22.59 12.73
CA ARG A 295 -7.27 -21.95 11.59
C ARG A 295 -8.15 -21.95 10.34
N GLN A 296 -8.73 -23.09 9.98
CA GLN A 296 -9.63 -23.20 8.83
C GLN A 296 -10.85 -22.30 8.96
N GLN A 297 -11.42 -22.18 10.17
CA GLN A 297 -12.57 -21.33 10.43
C GLN A 297 -12.23 -19.84 10.34
N SER A 298 -11.04 -19.45 10.80
CA SER A 298 -10.50 -18.09 10.60
C SER A 298 -10.31 -17.77 9.11
N GLU A 299 -9.71 -18.69 8.34
CA GLU A 299 -9.53 -18.54 6.89
C GLU A 299 -10.88 -18.39 6.15
N LEU A 300 -11.89 -19.19 6.50
CA LEU A 300 -13.26 -19.07 5.97
C LEU A 300 -13.89 -17.71 6.30
N THR A 301 -13.69 -17.22 7.52
CA THR A 301 -14.24 -15.92 7.95
C THR A 301 -13.61 -14.76 7.16
N GLN A 302 -12.30 -14.82 6.93
CA GLN A 302 -11.59 -13.85 6.09
C GLN A 302 -12.07 -13.91 4.63
N LEU A 303 -12.20 -15.12 4.07
CA LEU A 303 -12.76 -15.35 2.72
C LEU A 303 -14.16 -14.73 2.57
N CYS A 304 -15.06 -14.96 3.53
CA CYS A 304 -16.41 -14.39 3.50
C CYS A 304 -16.40 -12.86 3.53
N SER A 305 -15.51 -12.28 4.35
CA SER A 305 -15.37 -10.82 4.45
C SER A 305 -14.87 -10.21 3.14
N LEU A 306 -13.85 -10.81 2.52
CA LEU A 306 -13.29 -10.38 1.23
C LEU A 306 -14.31 -10.50 0.09
N LYS A 307 -15.11 -11.58 0.08
CA LYS A 307 -16.14 -11.80 -0.94
C LYS A 307 -17.27 -10.77 -0.89
N SER A 308 -17.56 -10.19 0.28
CA SER A 308 -18.60 -9.16 0.42
C SER A 308 -18.26 -7.83 -0.25
N ILE A 309 -16.96 -7.57 -0.47
CA ILE A 309 -16.43 -6.31 -1.03
C ILE A 309 -16.28 -6.41 -2.56
N LEU A 310 -16.27 -7.63 -3.13
CA LEU A 310 -16.14 -7.88 -4.56
C LEU A 310 -17.52 -8.14 -5.20
N PRO A 311 -18.04 -7.23 -6.05
CA PRO A 311 -19.44 -7.29 -6.48
C PRO A 311 -19.84 -8.53 -7.28
N HIS A 312 -18.90 -9.29 -7.86
CA HIS A 312 -19.19 -10.40 -8.78
C HIS A 312 -18.27 -11.63 -8.66
N SER A 313 -17.54 -11.78 -7.55
CA SER A 313 -16.58 -12.88 -7.42
C SER A 313 -17.25 -14.25 -7.31
N THR A 314 -16.95 -15.13 -8.28
CA THR A 314 -17.36 -16.55 -8.28
C THR A 314 -16.28 -17.47 -7.73
N LYS A 315 -15.11 -16.92 -7.35
CA LYS A 315 -13.94 -17.67 -6.90
C LYS A 315 -14.11 -18.20 -5.47
N MET A 316 -13.39 -19.29 -5.16
CA MET A 316 -13.53 -20.02 -3.89
C MET A 316 -12.24 -20.15 -3.09
N SER A 317 -11.06 -20.00 -3.69
CA SER A 317 -9.79 -20.02 -2.93
C SER A 317 -9.35 -18.62 -2.52
N LEU A 318 -8.62 -18.53 -1.41
CA LEU A 318 -8.08 -17.27 -0.89
C LEU A 318 -7.13 -16.61 -1.90
N ASP A 319 -6.30 -17.40 -2.59
CA ASP A 319 -5.36 -16.90 -3.59
C ASP A 319 -6.08 -16.32 -4.81
N GLU A 320 -7.12 -17.00 -5.31
CA GLU A 320 -7.93 -16.49 -6.42
C GLU A 320 -8.66 -15.21 -6.03
N LEU A 321 -9.22 -15.15 -4.81
CA LEU A 321 -9.88 -13.97 -4.28
C LEU A 321 -8.90 -12.81 -4.09
N THR A 322 -7.66 -13.08 -3.64
CA THR A 322 -6.61 -12.07 -3.49
C THR A 322 -6.21 -11.47 -4.84
N GLN A 323 -6.02 -12.31 -5.86
CA GLN A 323 -5.73 -11.86 -7.23
C GLN A 323 -6.88 -11.05 -7.84
N GLU A 324 -8.12 -11.43 -7.55
CA GLU A 324 -9.30 -10.70 -7.98
C GLU A 324 -9.42 -9.33 -7.29
N ILE A 325 -9.09 -9.25 -6.00
CA ILE A 325 -8.99 -7.96 -5.27
C ILE A 325 -7.90 -7.08 -5.89
N ILE A 326 -6.71 -7.62 -6.13
CA ILE A 326 -5.62 -6.87 -6.77
C ILE A 326 -6.07 -6.31 -8.12
N SER A 327 -6.73 -7.15 -8.93
CA SER A 327 -7.28 -6.74 -10.23
C SER A 327 -8.36 -5.68 -10.11
N TYR A 328 -9.26 -5.81 -9.13
CA TYR A 328 -10.34 -4.84 -8.88
C TYR A 328 -9.81 -3.50 -8.39
N VAL A 329 -8.83 -3.50 -7.48
CA VAL A 329 -8.16 -2.28 -7.00
C VAL A 329 -7.42 -1.58 -8.14
N ASN A 330 -6.71 -2.34 -8.98
CA ASN A 330 -6.04 -1.78 -10.16
C ASN A 330 -7.05 -1.18 -11.16
N HIS A 331 -8.18 -1.85 -11.38
CA HIS A 331 -9.25 -1.33 -12.24
C HIS A 331 -9.82 -0.01 -11.71
N LEU A 332 -10.19 0.05 -10.42
CA LEU A 332 -10.69 1.27 -9.79
C LEU A 332 -9.66 2.41 -9.82
N THR A 333 -8.37 2.08 -9.64
CA THR A 333 -7.28 3.05 -9.71
C THR A 333 -7.17 3.63 -11.12
N ASN A 334 -7.23 2.79 -12.15
CA ASN A 334 -7.21 3.23 -13.54
C ASN A 334 -8.45 4.06 -13.90
N GLU A 335 -9.63 3.68 -13.41
CA GLU A 335 -10.87 4.42 -13.65
C GLU A 335 -10.81 5.80 -12.99
N MET A 336 -10.33 5.90 -11.74
CA MET A 336 -10.07 7.19 -11.07
C MET A 336 -9.09 8.06 -11.85
N ASN A 337 -7.98 7.49 -12.35
CA ASN A 337 -6.99 8.23 -13.12
C ASN A 337 -7.57 8.75 -14.44
N SER A 338 -8.34 7.92 -15.15
CA SER A 338 -9.03 8.33 -16.39
C SER A 338 -10.09 9.41 -16.15
N LEU A 339 -10.85 9.31 -15.06
CA LEU A 339 -11.79 10.35 -14.66
C LEU A 339 -11.06 11.66 -14.35
N LYS A 340 -9.91 11.59 -13.67
CA LYS A 340 -9.07 12.74 -13.36
C LYS A 340 -8.58 13.44 -14.64
N GLU A 341 -8.08 12.69 -15.62
CA GLU A 341 -7.68 13.23 -16.94
C GLU A 341 -8.87 13.85 -17.70
N LYS A 342 -10.05 13.22 -17.67
CA LYS A 342 -11.25 13.78 -18.30
C LYS A 342 -11.71 15.09 -17.67
N THR A 343 -11.61 15.24 -16.35
CA THR A 343 -11.89 16.53 -15.70
C THR A 343 -10.90 17.61 -16.11
N VAL A 344 -9.62 17.27 -16.29
CA VAL A 344 -8.59 18.25 -16.73
C VAL A 344 -8.86 18.75 -18.15
N LEU A 345 -9.25 17.85 -19.07
CA LEU A 345 -9.56 18.22 -20.46
C LEU A 345 -10.88 19.00 -20.60
N SER A 346 -11.88 18.72 -19.74
CA SER A 346 -13.15 19.46 -19.74
C SER A 346 -13.02 20.91 -19.26
N ASP A 347 -12.01 21.20 -18.44
CA ASP A 347 -11.73 22.55 -17.95
C ASP A 347 -10.93 23.38 -18.98
N GLU A 348 -10.15 22.74 -19.85
CA GLU A 348 -9.44 23.41 -20.96
C GLU A 348 -10.37 23.79 -22.13
N ASP A 349 -11.35 22.94 -22.47
CA ASP A 349 -12.32 23.24 -23.53
C ASP A 349 -13.32 24.35 -23.14
N SER A 350 -13.51 24.62 -21.84
CA SER A 350 -14.38 25.71 -21.36
C SER A 350 -13.68 27.08 -21.29
N GLN A 351 -12.39 27.17 -21.64
CA GLN A 351 -11.64 28.44 -21.74
C GLN A 351 -11.53 28.97 -23.19
N HIS A 352 -12.21 28.33 -24.15
CA HIS A 352 -12.17 28.72 -25.57
C HIS A 352 -13.53 29.07 -26.21
N ASP A 353 -14.59 29.20 -25.42
CA ASP A 353 -15.80 29.95 -25.76
C ASP A 353 -15.90 31.20 -24.86
#